data_AF-A0A081S4N3-F1
#
_entry.id   AF-A0A081S4N3-F1
#
_cell.length_a   1.000
_cell.length_b   1.000
_cell.length_c   1.000
_cell.angle_alpha   90.00
_cell.angle_beta   90.00
_cell.angle_gamma   90.00
#
_symmetry.space_group_name_H-M   'P 1'
#
loop_
_entity.id
_entity.type
_entity.pdbx_description
1 polymer ?
#
loop_
_entity_poly.entity_id
_entity_poly.type
_entity_poly.pdbx_seq_one_letter_code
_entity_poly.pdbx_strand_id
1 'polypeptide(L)'
;MILLANNASDRVVGKTEQPLFDFLDIKLERNSFGRQRESFEANVSMDPIGISNYNGVFIRAPAISSASDDVEVLAKLNEKIVAIKKGNIIGTSFHPELTDDLAVHKYFVNLVKESKN
;
A
#
# COMPACT_ATOMS: atom_id res chain seq x y z
N MET A 1 6.17 -0.93 -2.30
CA MET A 1 5.03 -1.79 -2.69
C MET A 1 5.16 -2.39 -4.09
N ILE A 2 5.37 -1.59 -5.15
CA ILE A 2 5.33 -2.09 -6.55
C ILE A 2 6.26 -3.29 -6.80
N LEU A 3 7.51 -3.26 -6.35
CA LEU A 3 8.47 -4.35 -6.56
C LEU A 3 8.07 -5.67 -5.88
N LEU A 4 7.24 -5.61 -4.84
CA LEU A 4 6.83 -6.79 -4.07
C LEU A 4 5.63 -7.52 -4.68
N ALA A 5 4.87 -6.87 -5.58
CA ALA A 5 3.68 -7.44 -6.20
C ALA A 5 4.03 -8.52 -7.22
N ASN A 6 3.12 -9.44 -7.53
CA ASN A 6 3.28 -10.40 -8.63
C ASN A 6 2.82 -9.85 -9.99
N ASN A 7 1.98 -8.81 -9.98
CA ASN A 7 1.46 -8.18 -11.19
C ASN A 7 1.38 -6.67 -11.04
N ALA A 8 2.09 -5.95 -11.91
CA ALA A 8 2.03 -4.50 -12.01
C ALA A 8 1.72 -4.09 -13.45
N SER A 9 0.73 -3.22 -13.62
CA SER A 9 0.36 -2.63 -14.90
C SER A 9 0.30 -1.11 -14.78
N ASP A 10 0.68 -0.40 -15.83
CA ASP A 10 0.49 1.04 -15.94
C ASP A 10 -0.71 1.34 -16.85
N ARG A 11 -1.58 2.26 -16.43
CA ARG A 11 -2.79 2.61 -17.18
C ARG A 11 -2.51 3.17 -18.58
N VAL A 12 -1.33 3.79 -18.78
CA VAL A 12 -0.94 4.45 -20.03
C VAL A 12 -0.09 3.54 -20.91
N VAL A 13 0.83 2.79 -20.30
CA VAL A 13 1.84 2.01 -21.02
C VAL A 13 1.48 0.51 -21.08
N GLY A 14 0.51 0.06 -20.30
CA GLY A 14 0.11 -1.34 -20.21
C GLY A 14 1.06 -2.16 -19.33
N LYS A 15 1.36 -3.39 -19.75
CA LYS A 15 2.24 -4.30 -19.00
C LYS A 15 3.69 -3.82 -19.10
N THR A 16 4.35 -3.62 -17.97
CA THR A 16 5.75 -3.18 -17.93
C THR A 16 6.69 -4.37 -17.77
N GLU A 17 7.83 -4.41 -18.47
CA GLU A 17 8.86 -5.47 -18.35
C GLU A 17 9.69 -5.39 -17.05
N GLN A 18 9.18 -4.73 -16.02
CA GLN A 18 9.88 -4.58 -14.76
C GLN A 18 9.94 -5.93 -14.03
N PRO A 19 11.13 -6.39 -13.59
CA PRO A 19 11.24 -7.56 -12.73
C PRO A 19 10.52 -7.32 -11.40
N LEU A 20 9.76 -8.31 -10.95
CA LEU A 20 9.00 -8.28 -9.70
C LEU A 20 9.48 -9.40 -8.78
N PHE A 21 9.40 -9.20 -7.47
CA PHE A 21 9.87 -10.17 -6.48
C PHE A 21 8.83 -11.25 -6.12
N ASP A 22 7.58 -11.11 -6.57
CA ASP A 22 6.53 -12.14 -6.41
C ASP A 22 6.25 -12.53 -4.93
N PHE A 23 6.38 -11.58 -4.01
CA PHE A 23 6.13 -11.81 -2.58
C PHE A 23 4.67 -11.52 -2.16
N LEU A 24 3.98 -10.65 -2.90
CA LEU A 24 2.59 -10.25 -2.66
C LEU A 24 1.75 -10.59 -3.88
N ASP A 25 0.75 -11.47 -3.72
CA ASP A 25 -0.20 -11.82 -4.77
C ASP A 25 -1.30 -10.74 -4.84
N ILE A 26 -0.97 -9.67 -5.56
CA ILE A 26 -1.81 -8.48 -5.69
C ILE A 26 -1.76 -7.96 -7.12
N LYS A 27 -2.91 -7.52 -7.62
CA LYS A 27 -2.99 -6.80 -8.90
C LYS A 27 -2.86 -5.31 -8.64
N LEU A 28 -1.77 -4.74 -9.10
CA LEU A 28 -1.43 -3.34 -8.88
C LEU A 28 -1.53 -2.54 -10.18
N GLU A 29 -2.19 -1.39 -10.10
CA GLU A 29 -2.25 -0.39 -11.15
C GLU A 29 -1.41 0.84 -10.74
N ARG A 30 -0.41 1.17 -11.56
CA ARG A 30 0.45 2.33 -11.35
C ARG A 30 -0.31 3.63 -11.64
N ASN A 31 -0.04 4.68 -10.86
CA ASN A 31 -0.59 6.04 -11.09
C ASN A 31 -2.13 6.09 -11.19
N SER A 32 -2.80 5.29 -10.36
CA SER A 32 -4.25 5.04 -10.50
C SER A 32 -5.12 6.24 -10.07
N PHE A 33 -4.54 7.29 -9.48
CA PHE A 33 -5.26 8.48 -9.00
C PHE A 33 -5.27 9.69 -9.97
N GLY A 34 -4.69 9.55 -11.17
CA GLY A 34 -4.82 10.53 -12.27
C GLY A 34 -3.69 11.57 -12.38
N ARG A 35 -3.62 12.27 -13.54
CA ARG A 35 -2.50 13.16 -13.94
C ARG A 35 -2.54 14.58 -13.34
N GLN A 36 -3.71 15.07 -12.91
CA GLN A 36 -3.84 16.43 -12.33
C GLN A 36 -3.66 16.46 -10.81
N ARG A 37 -3.58 15.30 -10.15
CA ARG A 37 -3.41 15.14 -8.70
C ARG A 37 -2.17 14.28 -8.42
N GLU A 38 -1.01 14.71 -8.91
CA GLU A 38 0.23 13.93 -8.77
C GLU A 38 0.74 13.87 -7.33
N SER A 39 0.23 14.73 -6.45
CA SER A 39 0.42 14.64 -5.01
C SER A 39 -0.85 15.12 -4.31
N PHE A 40 -1.36 14.34 -3.37
CA PHE A 40 -2.49 14.74 -2.53
C PHE A 40 -2.40 14.06 -1.17
N GLU A 41 -3.09 14.62 -0.20
CA GLU A 41 -3.25 14.05 1.13
C GLU A 41 -4.68 13.59 1.31
N ALA A 42 -4.87 12.47 2.00
CA ALA A 42 -6.18 11.96 2.35
C ALA A 42 -6.12 11.23 3.69
N ASN A 43 -7.19 11.36 4.48
CA ASN A 43 -7.37 10.56 5.68
C ASN A 43 -7.66 9.11 5.30
N VAL A 44 -6.92 8.20 5.92
CA VAL A 44 -7.01 6.75 5.71
C VAL A 44 -7.24 6.09 7.06
N SER A 45 -8.29 5.26 7.15
CA SER A 45 -8.48 4.36 8.28
C SER A 45 -7.83 3.01 7.99
N MET A 46 -7.04 2.53 8.95
CA MET A 46 -6.48 1.19 9.02
C MET A 46 -6.98 0.48 10.29
N ASP A 47 -8.31 0.37 10.44
CA ASP A 47 -8.97 -0.24 11.59
C ASP A 47 -8.47 -1.65 11.97
N PRO A 48 -8.13 -2.57 11.02
CA PRO A 48 -7.62 -3.91 11.37
C PRO A 48 -6.35 -3.89 12.24
N ILE A 49 -5.60 -2.77 12.22
CA ILE A 49 -4.37 -2.59 13.00
C ILE A 49 -4.50 -1.47 14.06
N GLY A 50 -5.73 -1.05 14.34
CA GLY A 50 -6.04 -0.09 15.41
C GLY A 50 -5.66 1.36 15.09
N ILE A 51 -5.51 1.73 13.81
CA ILE A 51 -5.25 3.11 13.40
C ILE A 51 -6.51 3.64 12.71
N SER A 52 -7.35 4.37 13.44
CA SER A 52 -8.68 4.80 12.95
C SER A 52 -8.63 6.03 12.03
N ASN A 53 -7.57 6.84 12.11
CA ASN A 53 -7.39 8.00 11.26
C ASN A 53 -5.90 8.30 11.07
N TYR A 54 -5.45 8.28 9.83
CA TYR A 54 -4.07 8.55 9.44
C TYR A 54 -4.02 9.47 8.23
N ASN A 55 -3.25 10.56 8.30
CA ASN A 55 -3.06 11.44 7.15
C ASN A 55 -2.06 10.83 6.16
N GLY A 56 -2.57 10.18 5.11
CA GLY A 56 -1.75 9.54 4.08
C GLY A 56 -1.32 10.53 2.99
N VAL A 57 -0.02 10.64 2.78
CA VAL A 57 0.58 11.44 1.69
C VAL A 57 0.75 10.56 0.45
N PHE A 58 0.03 10.86 -0.63
CA PHE A 58 0.04 10.06 -1.87
C PHE A 58 0.79 10.82 -2.96
N ILE A 59 1.93 10.28 -3.43
CA ILE A 59 2.72 10.88 -4.52
C ILE A 59 2.81 9.86 -5.65
N ARG A 60 2.21 10.16 -6.81
CA ARG A 60 2.13 9.24 -7.96
C ARG A 60 1.72 7.82 -7.53
N ALA A 61 0.75 7.77 -6.62
CA ALA A 61 0.47 6.56 -5.87
C ALA A 61 -0.11 5.45 -6.77
N PRO A 62 0.38 4.21 -6.63
CA PRO A 62 -0.29 3.06 -7.20
C PRO A 62 -1.56 2.74 -6.39
N ALA A 63 -2.44 1.93 -6.97
CA ALA A 63 -3.57 1.34 -6.25
C ALA A 63 -3.64 -0.15 -6.52
N ILE A 64 -4.17 -0.90 -5.55
CA ILE A 64 -4.42 -2.34 -5.71
C ILE A 64 -5.89 -2.53 -6.07
N SER A 65 -6.15 -3.27 -7.16
CA SER A 65 -7.50 -3.59 -7.64
C SER A 65 -8.03 -4.90 -7.07
N SER A 66 -7.15 -5.86 -6.78
CA SER A 66 -7.49 -7.11 -6.10
C SER A 66 -6.29 -7.65 -5.32
N ALA A 67 -6.57 -8.34 -4.23
CA ALA A 67 -5.61 -9.09 -3.43
C ALA A 67 -6.14 -10.52 -3.22
N SER A 68 -5.25 -11.49 -3.06
CA SER A 68 -5.57 -12.88 -2.73
C SER A 68 -6.02 -13.03 -1.26
N ASP A 69 -6.60 -14.18 -0.92
CA ASP A 69 -7.17 -14.45 0.41
C ASP A 69 -6.13 -14.49 1.55
N ASP A 70 -4.86 -14.72 1.23
CA ASP A 70 -3.74 -14.69 2.18
C ASP A 70 -3.17 -13.27 2.41
N VAL A 71 -3.74 -12.26 1.75
CA VAL A 71 -3.39 -10.85 1.91
C VAL A 71 -4.50 -10.12 2.66
N GLU A 72 -4.16 -9.62 3.85
CA GLU A 72 -5.03 -8.81 4.68
C GLU A 72 -5.12 -7.37 4.13
N VAL A 73 -6.32 -6.91 3.85
CA VAL A 73 -6.57 -5.52 3.43
C VAL A 73 -6.64 -4.64 4.66
N LEU A 74 -5.67 -3.74 4.83
CA LEU A 74 -5.62 -2.84 5.97
C LEU A 74 -6.43 -1.57 5.73
N ALA A 75 -6.41 -1.02 4.51
CA ALA A 75 -7.15 0.20 4.19
C ALA A 75 -7.59 0.31 2.73
N LYS A 76 -8.68 1.05 2.54
CA LYS A 76 -9.20 1.46 1.23
C LYS A 76 -9.41 2.97 1.17
N LEU A 77 -9.22 3.54 -0.02
CA LEU A 77 -9.53 4.92 -0.36
C LEU A 77 -10.30 4.94 -1.68
N ASN A 78 -11.55 5.44 -1.69
CA ASN A 78 -12.43 5.46 -2.86
C ASN A 78 -12.51 4.07 -3.55
N GLU A 79 -12.84 3.03 -2.78
CA GLU A 79 -12.89 1.61 -3.20
C GLU A 79 -11.56 0.96 -3.61
N LYS A 80 -10.47 1.73 -3.70
CA LYS A 80 -9.14 1.21 -4.04
C LYS A 80 -8.39 0.81 -2.79
N ILE A 81 -7.73 -0.34 -2.83
CA ILE A 81 -6.89 -0.79 -1.71
C ILE A 81 -5.59 0.03 -1.72
N VAL A 82 -5.27 0.61 -0.55
CA VAL A 82 -4.12 1.51 -0.36
C VAL A 82 -3.17 1.07 0.76
N ALA A 83 -3.56 0.09 1.57
CA ALA A 83 -2.68 -0.58 2.51
C ALA A 83 -3.06 -2.06 2.66
N ILE A 84 -2.04 -2.92 2.72
CA ILE A 84 -2.17 -4.38 2.83
C ILE A 84 -1.10 -4.96 3.76
N LYS A 85 -1.34 -6.18 4.21
CA LYS A 85 -0.38 -6.97 4.98
C LYS A 85 -0.43 -8.45 4.59
N LYS A 86 0.73 -9.10 4.50
CA LYS A 86 0.87 -10.55 4.34
C LYS A 86 1.99 -11.04 5.23
N GLY A 87 1.65 -11.81 6.27
CA GLY A 87 2.62 -12.18 7.31
C GLY A 87 3.28 -10.95 7.94
N ASN A 88 4.60 -10.85 7.82
CA ASN A 88 5.42 -9.73 8.30
C ASN A 88 5.66 -8.63 7.24
N ILE A 89 5.06 -8.73 6.06
CA ILE A 89 5.19 -7.77 4.97
C ILE A 89 4.03 -6.78 5.04
N ILE A 90 4.33 -5.48 5.02
CA ILE A 90 3.34 -4.40 4.89
C ILE A 90 3.58 -3.67 3.56
N GLY A 91 2.50 -3.36 2.86
CA GLY A 91 2.53 -2.52 1.66
C GLY A 91 1.57 -1.35 1.79
N THR A 92 2.06 -0.13 1.53
CA THR A 92 1.25 1.09 1.45
C THR A 92 1.38 1.76 0.08
N SER A 93 0.31 2.41 -0.38
CA SER A 93 0.28 3.29 -1.55
C SER A 93 0.66 4.74 -1.23
N PHE A 94 0.65 5.09 0.05
CA PHE A 94 1.06 6.40 0.59
C PHE A 94 2.43 6.30 1.26
N HIS A 95 2.97 7.48 1.57
CA HIS A 95 4.27 7.72 2.16
C HIS A 95 4.14 8.02 3.66
N PRO A 96 4.16 7.00 4.54
CA PRO A 96 4.08 7.23 5.99
C PRO A 96 5.29 7.99 6.54
N GLU A 97 6.39 8.06 5.79
CA GLU A 97 7.62 8.79 6.14
C GLU A 97 7.51 10.30 5.94
N LEU A 98 6.48 10.78 5.24
CA LEU A 98 6.27 12.20 4.94
C LEU A 98 5.25 12.86 5.88
N THR A 99 4.99 12.24 7.03
CA THR A 99 4.11 12.76 8.08
C THR A 99 4.77 12.60 9.46
N ASP A 100 4.40 13.47 10.40
CA ASP A 100 4.87 13.39 11.78
C ASP A 100 4.16 12.27 12.58
N ASP A 101 3.08 11.68 12.03
CA ASP A 101 2.39 10.56 12.65
C ASP A 101 3.15 9.24 12.45
N LEU A 102 3.72 8.75 13.55
CA LEU A 102 4.51 7.53 13.62
C LEU A 102 3.68 6.25 13.78
N ALA A 103 2.34 6.30 13.74
CA ALA A 103 1.49 5.13 14.00
C ALA A 103 1.83 3.92 13.11
N VAL A 104 1.98 4.12 11.80
CA VAL A 104 2.35 3.06 10.84
C VAL A 104 3.76 2.51 11.12
N HIS A 105 4.72 3.39 11.40
CA HIS A 105 6.09 2.99 11.74
C HIS A 105 6.15 2.18 13.04
N LYS A 106 5.42 2.62 14.08
CA LYS A 106 5.32 1.90 15.36
C LYS A 106 4.70 0.51 15.16
N TYR A 107 3.65 0.43 14.36
CA TYR A 107 3.02 -0.84 14.00
C TYR A 107 4.03 -1.78 13.32
N PHE A 108 4.76 -1.31 12.31
CA PHE A 108 5.77 -2.11 11.62
C PHE A 108 6.89 -2.59 12.56
N VAL A 109 7.39 -1.72 13.44
CA VAL A 109 8.42 -2.10 14.43
C VAL A 109 7.91 -3.18 15.38
N ASN A 110 6.65 -3.09 15.82
CA ASN A 110 6.04 -4.11 16.67
C ASN A 110 5.89 -5.45 15.93
N LEU A 111 5.44 -5.43 14.67
CA LEU A 111 5.36 -6.62 13.83
C LEU A 111 6.72 -7.35 13.69
N VAL A 112 7.81 -6.58 13.54
CA VAL A 112 9.18 -7.12 13.48
C VAL A 112 9.61 -7.72 14.82
N LYS A 113 9.23 -7.11 15.96
CA LYS A 113 9.53 -7.67 17.29
C LYS A 113 8.82 -9.00 17.51
N GLU A 114 7.57 -9.11 17.10
CA GLU A 114 6.78 -10.34 17.21
C GLU A 114 7.32 -11.46 16.32
N SER A 115 7.83 -11.12 15.13
CA SER A 115 8.39 -12.09 14.18
C SER A 115 9.75 -12.70 14.60
N LYS A 116 10.38 -12.17 15.66
CA LYS A 116 11.67 -12.68 16.17
C LYS A 116 11.52 -13.81 17.21
N ASN A 117 10.28 -14.12 17.61
CA ASN A 117 9.95 -15.26 18.47
C ASN A 117 9.40 -16.42 17.63
#